data_AF-A0A3M5JUF2-F1
#
_entry.id   AF-A0A3M5JUF2-F1
#
_cell.length_a   1.000
_cell.length_b   1.000
_cell.length_c   1.000
_cell.angle_alpha   90.00
_cell.angle_beta   90.00
_cell.angle_gamma   90.00
#
_symmetry.space_group_name_H-M   'P 1'
#
loop_
_entity.id
_entity.type
_entity.pdbx_description
1 polymer ?
#
loop_
_entity_poly.entity_id
_entity_poly.type
_entity_poly.pdbx_seq_one_letter_code
_entity_poly.pdbx_strand_id
1 'polypeptide(L)'
;MSNRKTQKLHAQHVLETIALGIARPVALPRETIEVALREAIIDGRLEPGEPLTHQAIANAFQVSRMPVREALRSLETQGYIAAQYHKSYLVTNGNEPPQYGHLPGLLRCVAERHTKLGDFESKVAFENEILRVLGQLRPTTC
;
A
#
# COMPACT_ATOMS: atom_id res chain seq x y z
N MET A 1 -21.98 0.16 -5.06
CA MET A 1 -21.10 0.05 -6.25
C MET A 1 -20.40 1.39 -6.46
N SER A 2 -19.38 1.70 -5.66
CA SER A 2 -18.66 2.98 -5.78
C SER A 2 -17.84 2.97 -7.07
N ASN A 3 -18.04 3.97 -7.92
CA ASN A 3 -17.51 4.01 -9.28
C ASN A 3 -16.01 4.30 -9.24
N ARG A 4 -15.19 3.52 -9.98
CA ARG A 4 -13.73 3.74 -10.12
C ARG A 4 -13.38 5.18 -10.50
N LYS A 5 -14.25 5.87 -11.25
CA LYS A 5 -14.07 7.27 -11.64
C LYS A 5 -14.19 8.21 -10.42
N THR A 6 -15.15 7.94 -9.54
CA THR A 6 -15.37 8.69 -8.28
C THR A 6 -14.24 8.44 -7.29
N GLN A 7 -13.82 7.19 -7.11
CA GLN A 7 -12.67 6.84 -6.24
C GLN A 7 -11.37 7.51 -6.71
N LYS A 8 -11.14 7.56 -8.03
CA LYS A 8 -9.97 8.25 -8.59
C LYS A 8 -9.99 9.75 -8.31
N LEU A 9 -11.16 10.39 -8.39
CA LEU A 9 -11.34 11.82 -8.10
C LEU A 9 -11.14 12.11 -6.61
N HIS A 10 -11.66 11.25 -5.73
CA HIS A 10 -11.48 11.37 -4.29
C HIS A 10 -10.01 11.27 -3.90
N ALA A 11 -9.33 10.19 -4.30
CA ALA A 11 -7.90 10.01 -4.03
C ALA A 11 -7.07 11.20 -4.53
N GLN A 12 -7.37 11.74 -5.72
CA GLN A 12 -6.68 12.92 -6.25
C GLN A 12 -6.86 14.15 -5.35
N HIS A 13 -8.09 14.43 -4.91
CA HIS A 13 -8.38 15.57 -4.05
C HIS A 13 -7.72 15.44 -2.67
N VAL A 14 -7.70 14.23 -2.12
CA VAL A 14 -7.02 13.93 -0.85
C VAL A 14 -5.51 14.16 -0.98
N LEU A 15 -4.89 13.69 -2.06
CA LEU A 15 -3.46 13.90 -2.32
C LEU A 15 -3.11 15.39 -2.42
N GLU A 16 -3.94 16.20 -3.10
CA GLU A 16 -3.76 17.64 -3.19
C GLU A 16 -3.87 18.32 -1.81
N THR A 17 -4.83 17.90 -1.00
CA THR A 17 -5.01 18.40 0.38
C THR A 17 -3.81 18.09 1.26
N ILE A 18 -3.30 16.85 1.20
CA ILE A 18 -2.11 16.43 1.93
C ILE A 18 -0.90 17.26 1.51
N ALA A 19 -0.70 17.43 0.20
CA ALA A 19 0.44 18.18 -0.34
C ALA A 19 0.41 19.67 0.04
N LEU A 20 -0.77 20.29 0.20
CA LEU A 20 -0.90 21.67 0.67
C LEU A 20 -0.49 21.84 2.14
N GLY A 21 -0.64 20.81 2.97
CA GLY A 21 -0.27 20.82 4.39
C GLY A 21 1.23 20.64 4.65
N ILE A 22 2.00 20.21 3.64
CA ILE A 22 3.44 19.97 3.77
C ILE A 22 4.16 21.24 3.29
N ALA A 23 4.83 21.95 4.22
CA ALA A 23 5.68 23.09 3.87
C ALA A 23 6.68 22.67 2.79
N ARG A 24 6.77 23.42 1.69
CA ARG A 24 7.55 23.04 0.49
C ARG A 24 9.03 23.47 0.59
N PRO A 25 9.99 22.58 0.91
CA PRO A 25 11.34 22.72 0.42
C PRO A 25 11.45 22.22 -1.01
N VAL A 26 12.50 22.67 -1.72
CA VAL A 26 12.81 22.38 -3.13
C VAL A 26 13.04 20.87 -3.43
N ALA A 27 13.12 20.03 -2.39
CA ALA A 27 13.09 18.58 -2.52
C ALA A 27 12.40 17.97 -1.30
N LEU A 28 11.26 17.31 -1.50
CA LEU A 28 10.61 16.53 -0.45
C LEU A 28 11.32 15.16 -0.33
N PRO A 29 11.84 14.82 0.87
CA PRO A 29 12.40 13.50 1.13
C PRO A 29 11.35 12.40 0.93
N ARG A 30 11.80 11.20 0.55
CA ARG A 30 10.92 10.01 0.44
C ARG A 30 10.16 9.76 1.74
N GLU A 31 10.79 10.01 2.89
CA GLU A 31 10.20 9.80 4.21
C GLU A 31 8.98 10.71 4.44
N THR A 32 9.02 11.96 3.98
CA THR A 32 7.89 12.90 4.13
C THR A 32 6.68 12.44 3.32
N ILE A 33 6.91 11.98 2.09
CA ILE A 33 5.84 11.43 1.23
C ILE A 33 5.27 10.16 1.87
N GLU A 34 6.13 9.28 2.36
CA GLU A 34 5.72 8.04 3.01
C GLU A 34 4.86 8.30 4.25
N VAL A 35 5.31 9.16 5.17
CA VAL A 35 4.58 9.51 6.39
C VAL A 35 3.21 10.08 6.05
N ALA A 36 3.16 11.05 5.15
CA ALA A 36 1.92 11.73 4.81
C ALA A 36 0.89 10.79 4.15
N LEU A 37 1.33 9.89 3.26
CA LEU A 37 0.46 8.87 2.68
C LEU A 37 0.00 7.85 3.70
N ARG A 38 0.89 7.37 4.58
CA ARG A 38 0.56 6.43 5.65
C ARG A 38 -0.47 7.01 6.61
N GLU A 39 -0.27 8.25 7.07
CA GLU A 39 -1.24 8.93 7.92
C GLU A 39 -2.60 9.05 7.23
N ALA A 40 -2.63 9.43 5.95
CA ALA A 40 -3.88 9.52 5.21
C ALA A 40 -4.62 8.17 5.08
N ILE A 41 -3.90 7.05 4.98
CA ILE A 41 -4.48 5.71 4.96
C ILE A 41 -5.00 5.32 6.36
N ILE A 42 -4.21 5.57 7.40
CA ILE A 42 -4.58 5.25 8.80
C ILE A 42 -5.78 6.09 9.27
N ASP A 43 -5.81 7.38 8.93
CA ASP A 43 -6.90 8.30 9.25
C ASP A 43 -8.18 8.00 8.43
N GLY A 44 -8.11 7.08 7.46
CA GLY A 44 -9.21 6.76 6.55
C GLY A 44 -9.51 7.85 5.52
N ARG A 45 -8.64 8.83 5.34
CA ARG A 45 -8.76 9.84 4.26
C ARG A 45 -8.58 9.21 2.89
N LEU A 46 -7.67 8.23 2.79
CA LEU A 46 -7.53 7.32 1.66
C LEU A 46 -8.18 5.99 2.02
N GLU A 47 -9.22 5.60 1.30
CA GLU A 47 -10.02 4.43 1.64
C GLU A 47 -9.40 3.14 1.08
N PRO A 48 -9.51 1.99 1.80
CA PRO A 48 -9.13 0.70 1.26
C PRO A 48 -9.82 0.41 -0.09
N GLY A 49 -9.03 -0.02 -1.07
CA GLY A 49 -9.47 -0.25 -2.45
C GLY A 49 -9.35 0.96 -3.37
N GLU A 50 -8.94 2.12 -2.88
CA GLU A 50 -8.72 3.28 -3.74
C GLU A 50 -7.47 3.16 -4.61
N PRO A 51 -7.54 3.55 -5.90
CA PRO A 51 -6.40 3.48 -6.80
C PRO A 51 -5.47 4.69 -6.61
N LEU A 52 -4.20 4.41 -6.31
CA LEU A 52 -3.10 5.37 -6.28
C LEU A 52 -2.19 5.16 -7.50
N THR A 53 -1.65 6.25 -8.06
CA THR A 53 -0.71 6.17 -9.19
C THR A 53 0.51 7.04 -8.93
N HIS A 54 1.68 6.64 -9.46
CA HIS A 54 2.90 7.45 -9.35
C HIS A 54 2.69 8.88 -9.84
N GLN A 55 1.94 9.05 -10.94
CA GLN A 55 1.72 10.35 -11.56
C GLN A 55 0.81 11.25 -10.70
N ALA A 56 -0.28 10.71 -10.13
CA ALA A 56 -1.15 11.47 -9.24
C ALA A 56 -0.39 12.02 -8.03
N ILE A 57 0.43 11.17 -7.40
CA ILE A 57 1.21 11.55 -6.22
C ILE A 57 2.33 12.53 -6.61
N ALA A 58 3.08 12.26 -7.68
CA ALA A 58 4.13 13.17 -8.14
C ALA A 58 3.59 14.57 -8.46
N ASN A 59 2.41 14.64 -9.10
CA ASN A 59 1.76 15.90 -9.43
C ASN A 59 1.28 16.64 -8.18
N ALA A 60 0.61 15.95 -7.25
CA ALA A 60 0.10 16.56 -6.03
C ALA A 60 1.24 17.12 -5.16
N PHE A 61 2.28 16.33 -4.93
CA PHE A 61 3.43 16.70 -4.10
C PHE A 61 4.45 17.58 -4.85
N GLN A 62 4.29 17.81 -6.16
CA GLN A 62 5.22 18.56 -7.02
C GLN A 62 6.66 18.05 -6.97
N VAL A 63 6.83 16.73 -7.00
CA VAL A 63 8.13 16.05 -6.92
C VAL A 63 8.40 15.22 -8.16
N SER A 64 9.68 14.85 -8.35
CA SER A 64 10.03 13.89 -9.39
C SER A 64 9.46 12.49 -9.07
N ARG A 65 9.34 11.63 -10.09
CA ARG A 65 8.79 10.27 -9.94
C ARG A 65 9.65 9.34 -9.08
N MET A 66 10.93 9.66 -8.88
CA MET A 66 11.89 8.83 -8.15
C MET A 66 11.57 8.70 -6.64
N PRO A 67 11.49 9.80 -5.86
CA PRO A 67 11.14 9.71 -4.43
C PRO A 67 9.74 9.12 -4.21
N VAL A 68 8.80 9.38 -5.13
CA VAL A 68 7.46 8.77 -5.09
C VAL A 68 7.53 7.25 -5.24
N ARG A 69 8.33 6.75 -6.18
CA ARG A 69 8.50 5.31 -6.38
C ARG A 69 9.11 4.63 -5.15
N GLU A 70 10.06 5.28 -4.49
CA GLU A 70 10.68 4.76 -3.27
C GLU A 70 9.71 4.77 -2.09
N ALA A 71 8.96 5.85 -1.89
CA ALA A 71 7.93 5.94 -0.86
C ALA A 71 6.84 4.87 -1.06
N LEU A 72 6.35 4.70 -2.30
CA LEU A 72 5.36 3.66 -2.60
C LEU A 72 5.91 2.24 -2.40
N ARG A 73 7.16 1.97 -2.78
CA ARG A 73 7.78 0.67 -2.51
C ARG A 73 7.86 0.40 -1.00
N SER A 74 8.23 1.41 -0.21
CA SER A 74 8.27 1.30 1.26
C SER A 74 6.88 1.00 1.84
N LEU A 75 5.85 1.73 1.40
CA LEU A 75 4.45 1.50 1.82
C LEU A 75 3.92 0.13 1.40
N GLU A 76 4.31 -0.35 0.22
CA GLU A 76 3.98 -1.70 -0.27
C GLU A 76 4.63 -2.78 0.60
N THR A 77 5.92 -2.64 0.91
CA THR A 77 6.61 -3.54 1.85
C THR A 77 5.99 -3.50 3.24
N GLN A 78 5.43 -2.35 3.66
CA GLN A 78 4.71 -2.18 4.92
C GLN A 78 3.27 -2.72 4.88
N GLY A 79 2.74 -3.04 3.70
CA GLY A 79 1.40 -3.59 3.55
C GLY A 79 0.27 -2.54 3.59
N TYR A 80 0.58 -1.24 3.47
CA TYR A 80 -0.41 -0.16 3.38
C TYR A 80 -0.98 0.03 1.96
N ILE A 81 -0.28 -0.49 0.95
CA ILE A 81 -0.72 -0.51 -0.44
C ILE A 81 -0.34 -1.82 -1.11
N ALA A 82 -1.05 -2.19 -2.17
CA ALA A 82 -0.77 -3.34 -3.01
C ALA A 82 -0.53 -2.89 -4.45
N ALA A 83 0.50 -3.41 -5.13
CA ALA A 83 0.68 -3.13 -6.55
C ALA A 83 -0.48 -3.69 -7.39
N GLN A 84 -0.81 -3.01 -8.48
CA GLN A 84 -1.82 -3.41 -9.45
C GLN A 84 -1.28 -3.26 -10.89
N TYR A 85 -1.94 -3.91 -11.84
CA TYR A 85 -1.65 -3.80 -13.27
C TYR A 85 -1.52 -2.33 -13.74
N HIS A 86 -0.55 -2.08 -14.63
CA HIS A 86 -0.29 -0.78 -15.26
C HIS A 86 0.25 0.33 -14.34
N LYS A 87 1.11 -0.01 -13.37
CA LYS A 87 1.80 0.98 -12.51
C LYS A 87 0.85 1.75 -11.59
N SER A 88 -0.27 1.14 -11.21
CA SER A 88 -1.14 1.61 -10.14
C SER A 88 -0.92 0.79 -8.87
N TYR A 89 -1.38 1.34 -7.75
CA TYR A 89 -1.45 0.68 -6.46
C TYR A 89 -2.88 0.79 -5.93
N LEU A 90 -3.28 -0.13 -5.07
CA LEU A 90 -4.53 -0.06 -4.31
C LEU A 90 -4.19 0.18 -2.84
N VAL A 91 -4.92 1.10 -2.20
CA VAL A 91 -4.84 1.29 -0.76
C VAL A 91 -5.34 0.03 -0.05
N THR A 92 -4.64 -0.39 0.98
CA THR A 92 -5.04 -1.51 1.85
C THR A 92 -5.12 -1.02 3.29
N ASN A 93 -5.75 -1.80 4.16
CA ASN A 93 -5.87 -1.50 5.58
C ASN A 93 -4.73 -2.09 6.43
N GLY A 94 -3.64 -2.58 5.82
CA GLY A 94 -2.57 -3.30 6.53
C GLY A 94 -2.94 -4.73 6.98
N ASN A 95 -4.22 -5.09 7.01
CA ASN A 95 -4.71 -6.36 7.54
C ASN A 95 -4.99 -7.40 6.44
N GLU A 96 -5.16 -6.95 5.20
CA GLU A 96 -5.50 -7.81 4.08
C GLU A 96 -4.27 -8.11 3.21
N PRO A 97 -3.97 -9.39 2.93
CA PRO A 97 -2.82 -9.77 2.12
C PRO A 97 -2.96 -9.17 0.71
N PRO A 98 -1.92 -8.51 0.16
CA PRO A 98 -1.99 -7.95 -1.19
C PRO A 98 -2.35 -9.03 -2.22
N GLN A 99 -3.36 -8.77 -3.06
CA GLN A 99 -3.79 -9.69 -4.12
C GLN A 99 -2.75 -9.86 -5.23
N TYR A 100 -1.81 -8.91 -5.33
CA TYR A 100 -0.69 -8.91 -6.25
C TYR A 100 0.51 -8.24 -5.54
N GLY A 101 1.67 -8.88 -5.49
CA GLY A 101 2.93 -8.26 -5.03
C GLY A 101 3.64 -8.87 -3.82
N HIS A 102 4.87 -8.39 -3.63
CA HIS A 102 5.95 -8.67 -2.66
C HIS A 102 5.74 -9.72 -1.54
N LEU A 103 6.34 -10.91 -1.73
CA LEU A 103 6.36 -12.03 -0.77
C LEU A 103 6.63 -11.62 0.71
N PRO A 104 7.65 -10.81 1.01
CA PRO A 104 7.87 -10.25 2.35
C PRO A 104 6.70 -9.55 3.04
N GLY A 105 5.87 -8.78 2.33
CA GLY A 105 4.71 -8.11 2.94
C GLY A 105 3.63 -9.11 3.33
N LEU A 106 3.41 -10.12 2.48
CA LEU A 106 2.48 -11.20 2.73
C LEU A 106 2.90 -12.06 3.91
N LEU A 107 4.17 -12.46 3.95
CA LEU A 107 4.73 -13.24 5.06
C LEU A 107 4.64 -12.46 6.38
N ARG A 108 4.85 -11.14 6.37
CA ARG A 108 4.64 -10.30 7.56
C ARG A 108 3.19 -10.33 8.03
N CYS A 109 2.22 -10.10 7.13
CA CYS A 109 0.80 -10.13 7.47
C CYS A 109 0.36 -11.49 8.05
N VAL A 110 0.86 -12.60 7.49
CA VAL A 110 0.58 -13.94 8.00
C VAL A 110 1.26 -14.15 9.36
N ALA A 111 2.49 -13.67 9.55
CA ALA A 111 3.21 -13.77 10.82
C ALA A 111 2.55 -12.96 11.94
N GLU A 112 2.07 -11.75 11.66
CA GLU A 112 1.37 -10.89 12.63
C GLU A 112 0.06 -11.51 13.13
N ARG A 113 -0.61 -12.30 12.27
CA ARG A 113 -1.83 -13.05 12.65
C ARG A 113 -1.55 -14.30 13.49
N HIS A 114 -0.32 -14.82 13.45
CA HIS A 114 0.10 -16.02 14.15
C HIS A 114 1.22 -15.70 15.16
N THR A 115 0.86 -15.00 16.24
CA THR A 115 1.82 -14.57 17.28
C THR A 115 2.28 -15.69 18.22
N LYS A 116 1.62 -16.87 18.17
CA LYS A 116 1.95 -18.04 18.98
C LYS A 116 2.23 -19.23 18.06
N LEU A 117 3.45 -19.77 18.13
CA LEU A 117 3.92 -20.92 17.36
C LEU A 117 4.45 -22.03 18.29
N GLY A 118 3.94 -22.07 19.53
CA GLY A 118 4.45 -22.95 20.60
C GLY A 118 4.00 -24.40 20.46
N ASP A 119 2.78 -24.64 20.00
CA ASP A 119 2.18 -25.96 19.83
C ASP A 119 2.12 -26.39 18.35
N PHE A 120 1.88 -27.69 18.13
CA PHE A 120 1.84 -28.30 16.80
C PHE A 120 0.69 -27.76 15.94
N GLU A 121 -0.50 -27.56 16.52
CA GLU A 121 -1.66 -27.06 15.78
C GLU A 121 -1.45 -25.64 15.27
N SER A 122 -0.88 -24.76 16.10
CA SER A 122 -0.57 -23.38 15.72
C SER A 122 0.46 -23.30 14.57
N LYS A 123 1.43 -24.22 14.55
CA LYS A 123 2.40 -24.34 13.44
C LYS A 123 1.73 -24.79 12.15
N VAL A 124 0.87 -25.80 12.22
CA VAL A 124 0.10 -26.30 11.07
C VAL A 124 -0.86 -25.22 10.55
N ALA A 125 -1.52 -24.46 11.44
CA ALA A 125 -2.39 -23.36 11.06
C ALA A 125 -1.62 -22.25 10.33
N PHE A 126 -0.43 -21.89 10.81
CA PHE A 126 0.44 -20.91 10.15
C PHE A 126 0.91 -21.40 8.77
N GLU A 127 1.34 -22.66 8.66
CA GLU A 127 1.76 -23.26 7.39
C GLU A 127 0.62 -23.28 6.37
N ASN A 128 -0.57 -23.73 6.78
CA ASN A 128 -1.75 -23.76 5.91
C ASN A 128 -2.14 -22.35 5.45
N GLU A 129 -2.02 -21.34 6.31
CA GLU A 129 -2.33 -19.96 5.96
C GLU A 129 -1.28 -19.37 5.00
N ILE A 130 0.02 -19.67 5.18
CA ILE A 130 1.06 -19.34 4.21
C ILE A 130 0.70 -19.93 2.85
N LEU A 131 0.39 -21.23 2.79
CA LEU A 131 0.07 -21.92 1.54
C LEU A 131 -1.19 -21.33 0.88
N ARG A 132 -2.22 -20.99 1.67
CA ARG A 132 -3.44 -20.33 1.19
C ARG A 132 -3.13 -18.98 0.54
N VAL A 133 -2.32 -18.16 1.19
CA VAL A 133 -1.94 -16.83 0.74
C VAL A 133 -1.05 -16.91 -0.50
N LEU A 134 -0.06 -17.79 -0.50
CA LEU A 134 0.79 -18.02 -1.67
C LEU A 134 0.01 -18.54 -2.87
N GLY A 135 -0.98 -19.42 -2.65
CA GLY A 135 -1.85 -19.94 -3.71
C GLY A 135 -2.79 -18.90 -4.33
N GLN A 136 -3.04 -17.78 -3.65
CA GLN A 136 -3.83 -16.65 -4.18
C GLN A 136 -2.99 -15.70 -5.02
N LEU A 137 -1.66 -15.79 -4.94
CA LEU A 137 -0.78 -14.95 -5.75
C LEU A 137 -0.87 -15.36 -7.20
N ARG A 138 -1.38 -14.45 -8.03
CA ARG A 138 -1.20 -14.59 -9.48
C ARG A 138 0.24 -14.19 -9.82
N PRO A 139 0.96 -14.98 -10.64
CA PRO A 139 2.29 -14.60 -11.08
C PRO A 139 2.21 -13.24 -11.76
N THR A 140 3.04 -12.30 -11.31
CA THR A 140 3.26 -11.05 -12.03
C THR A 140 4.01 -11.40 -13.32
N THR A 141 3.35 -11.30 -14.47
CA THR A 141 4.04 -11.34 -15.77
C THR A 141 4.93 -10.10 -15.84
N CYS A 142 6.25 -10.32 -15.86
CA CYS A 142 7.26 -9.27 -16.03
C CYS A 142 7.10 -8.52 -17.36
#